data_AF-A0A9Q3CXY2-F1
#
_entry.id   AF-A0A9Q3CXY2-F1
#
_cell.length_a   1.000
_cell.length_b   1.000
_cell.length_c   1.000
_cell.angle_alpha   90.00
_cell.angle_beta   90.00
_cell.angle_gamma   90.00
#
_symmetry.space_group_name_H-M   'P 1'
#
loop_
_entity.id
_entity.type
_entity.pdbx_description
1 polymer ?
#
loop_
_entity_poly.entity_id
_entity_poly.type
_entity_poly.pdbx_seq_one_letter_code
_entity_poly.pdbx_strand_id
1 'polypeptide(L)'
;MRIDNPTERLNRISISVEKFEEKTSSHQKLLLDHVEKSDEARIHLKDDIQSEIRLINEKIDKINEDNSNMQKLSTPFSHIRSPLKPKEELTNPFITDLSHQDNNQVLIKEEPQLKEWLTFTGECEYDHMSLIKTIEMLQEYYAIPDELITARLNSLFEKSANQWCYGIRQTNGKNTWSWCKKEMITKWASDAWRYKIENAFENSFFDPDKDKPFTWFSKQVERLNALYPQMSQKMVYMKILKKCGGELENALRSRCIEPCST
;
A
#
# COMPACT_ATOMS: atom_id res chain seq x y z
N MET A 1 36.76 -31.52 -43.34
CA MET A 1 36.78 -31.07 -41.93
C MET A 1 37.65 -29.81 -41.88
N ARG A 2 37.06 -28.60 -41.83
CA ARG A 2 37.84 -27.37 -41.63
C ARG A 2 38.15 -27.27 -40.14
N ILE A 3 39.43 -27.30 -39.80
CA ILE A 3 39.90 -27.09 -38.43
C ILE A 3 39.95 -25.57 -38.23
N ASP A 4 39.07 -25.03 -37.39
CA ASP A 4 39.08 -23.60 -37.07
C ASP A 4 40.42 -23.23 -36.44
N ASN A 5 41.05 -22.18 -36.99
CA ASN A 5 42.36 -21.71 -36.58
C ASN A 5 42.28 -21.12 -35.15
N PRO A 6 43.06 -21.63 -34.18
CA PRO A 6 43.05 -21.15 -32.80
C PRO A 6 43.25 -19.63 -32.67
N THR A 7 44.03 -19.03 -33.56
CA THR A 7 44.32 -17.58 -33.57
C THR A 7 43.09 -16.74 -33.91
N GLU A 8 42.25 -17.20 -34.85
CA GLU A 8 41.00 -16.50 -35.19
C GLU A 8 39.99 -16.57 -34.04
N ARG A 9 39.98 -17.68 -33.30
CA ARG A 9 39.09 -17.87 -32.15
C ARG A 9 39.46 -16.95 -30.99
N LEU A 10 40.76 -16.76 -30.73
CA LEU A 10 41.24 -15.83 -29.71
C LEU A 10 40.92 -14.37 -30.07
N ASN A 11 41.11 -13.97 -31.33
CA ASN A 11 40.76 -12.60 -31.77
C ASN A 11 39.26 -12.30 -31.64
N ARG A 12 38.37 -13.26 -31.94
CA ARG A 12 36.92 -13.09 -31.76
C ARG A 12 36.55 -12.93 -30.28
N ILE A 13 37.23 -13.63 -29.38
CA ILE A 13 37.01 -13.52 -27.94
C ILE A 13 37.47 -12.14 -27.45
N SER A 14 38.67 -11.69 -27.83
CA SER A 14 39.19 -10.37 -27.43
C SER A 14 38.26 -9.22 -27.86
N ILE A 15 37.79 -9.24 -29.12
CA ILE A 15 36.84 -8.23 -29.63
C ILE A 15 35.51 -8.28 -28.87
N SER A 16 35.06 -9.47 -28.45
CA SER A 16 33.82 -9.62 -27.70
C SER A 16 33.95 -9.10 -26.27
N VAL A 17 35.13 -9.25 -25.65
CA VAL A 17 35.45 -8.73 -24.31
C VAL A 17 35.51 -7.21 -24.33
N GLU A 18 36.23 -6.60 -25.28
CA GLU A 18 36.31 -5.14 -25.41
C GLU A 18 34.93 -4.50 -25.60
N LYS A 19 34.07 -5.09 -26.45
CA LYS A 19 32.69 -4.63 -26.64
C LYS A 19 31.82 -4.76 -25.39
N PHE A 20 32.10 -5.75 -24.54
CA PHE A 20 31.39 -5.93 -23.28
C PHE A 20 31.85 -4.89 -22.25
N GLU A 21 33.14 -4.64 -22.16
CA GLU A 21 33.72 -3.61 -21.27
C GLU A 21 33.23 -2.21 -21.65
N GLU A 22 33.20 -1.87 -22.95
CA GLU A 22 32.69 -0.58 -23.44
C GLU A 22 31.21 -0.37 -23.10
N LYS A 23 30.37 -1.40 -23.29
CA LYS A 23 28.94 -1.35 -22.90
C LYS A 23 28.77 -1.20 -21.40
N THR A 24 29.60 -1.87 -20.60
CA THR A 24 29.53 -1.81 -19.14
C THR A 24 29.92 -0.42 -18.65
N SER A 25 30.98 0.17 -19.22
CA SER A 25 31.42 1.54 -18.94
C SER A 25 30.35 2.58 -19.33
N SER A 26 29.75 2.42 -20.51
CA SER A 26 28.64 3.29 -20.96
C SER A 26 27.43 3.21 -20.03
N HIS A 27 27.07 2.02 -19.55
CA HIS A 27 25.95 1.85 -18.62
C HIS A 27 26.24 2.46 -17.25
N GLN A 28 27.47 2.31 -16.74
CA GLN A 28 27.89 2.94 -15.48
C GLN A 28 27.82 4.47 -15.54
N LYS A 29 28.23 5.07 -16.66
CA LYS A 29 28.12 6.52 -16.86
C LYS A 29 26.67 6.98 -16.87
N LEU A 30 25.77 6.25 -17.54
CA LEU A 30 24.35 6.57 -17.59
C LEU A 30 23.67 6.46 -16.21
N LEU A 31 24.09 5.50 -15.39
CA LEU A 31 23.63 5.39 -14.01
C LEU A 31 24.09 6.58 -13.16
N LEU A 32 25.33 7.04 -13.33
CA LEU A 32 25.87 8.18 -12.60
C LEU A 32 25.11 9.47 -12.94
N ASP A 33 24.87 9.73 -14.23
CA ASP A 33 24.09 10.89 -14.70
C ASP A 33 22.65 10.88 -14.15
N HIS A 34 22.04 9.69 -14.01
CA HIS A 34 20.71 9.55 -13.42
C HIS A 34 20.70 9.84 -11.91
N VAL A 35 21.73 9.41 -11.19
CA VAL A 35 21.88 9.68 -9.75
C VAL A 35 22.06 11.19 -9.53
N GLU A 36 22.91 11.85 -10.32
CA GLU A 36 23.15 13.29 -10.20
C GLU A 36 21.86 14.11 -10.44
N LYS A 37 21.12 13.81 -11.51
CA LYS A 37 19.82 14.46 -11.77
C LYS A 37 18.79 14.21 -10.67
N SER A 38 18.80 13.01 -10.09
CA SER A 38 17.91 12.67 -8.97
C SER A 38 18.27 13.45 -7.71
N ASP A 39 19.55 13.69 -7.45
CA ASP A 39 20.01 14.48 -6.32
C ASP A 39 19.70 15.97 -6.50
N GLU A 40 19.86 16.53 -7.70
CA GLU A 40 19.44 17.90 -8.04
C GLU A 40 17.93 18.11 -7.79
N ALA A 41 17.10 17.19 -8.29
CA ALA A 41 15.65 17.25 -8.08
C ALA A 41 15.27 17.18 -6.58
N ARG A 42 16.01 16.37 -5.81
CA ARG A 42 15.79 16.24 -4.36
C ARG A 42 16.17 17.51 -3.60
N ILE A 43 17.22 18.21 -4.02
CA ILE A 43 17.63 19.50 -3.45
C ILE A 43 16.54 20.56 -3.72
N HIS A 44 16.07 20.68 -4.96
CA HIS A 44 15.01 21.61 -5.30
C HIS A 44 13.73 21.38 -4.49
N LEU A 45 13.27 20.12 -4.38
CA LEU A 45 12.09 19.79 -3.59
C LEU A 45 12.26 20.15 -2.10
N LYS A 46 13.46 19.99 -1.55
CA LYS A 46 13.76 20.33 -0.17
C LYS A 46 13.66 21.85 0.06
N ASP A 47 14.17 22.64 -0.88
CA ASP A 47 14.11 24.10 -0.81
C ASP A 47 12.66 24.60 -0.92
N ASP A 48 11.85 24.00 -1.80
CA ASP A 48 10.43 24.30 -1.94
C ASP A 48 9.68 24.04 -0.62
N ILE A 49 9.87 22.85 -0.03
CA ILE A 49 9.25 22.48 1.26
C ILE A 49 9.67 23.46 2.37
N GLN A 50 10.95 23.85 2.42
CA GLN A 50 11.43 24.81 3.41
C GLN A 50 10.81 26.20 3.22
N SER A 51 10.59 26.63 1.99
CA SER A 51 9.92 27.89 1.68
C SER A 51 8.46 27.89 2.12
N GLU A 52 7.74 26.78 1.91
CA GLU A 52 6.34 26.64 2.34
C GLU A 52 6.20 26.61 3.86
N ILE A 53 7.10 25.90 4.56
CA ILE A 53 7.12 25.90 6.03
C ILE A 53 7.31 27.31 6.57
N ARG A 54 8.21 28.11 5.96
CA ARG A 54 8.39 29.52 6.36
C ARG A 54 7.11 30.33 6.16
N LEU A 55 6.44 30.18 5.01
CA LEU A 55 5.19 30.89 4.71
C LEU A 55 4.06 30.50 5.68
N ILE A 56 3.99 29.22 6.06
CA ILE A 56 3.00 28.73 7.04
C ILE A 56 3.25 29.36 8.42
N ASN A 57 4.50 29.40 8.87
CA ASN A 57 4.85 30.03 10.15
C ASN A 57 4.51 31.53 10.16
N GLU A 58 4.81 32.26 9.09
CA GLU A 58 4.42 33.69 8.97
C GLU A 58 2.90 33.89 9.02
N LYS A 59 2.11 32.96 8.48
CA LYS A 59 0.64 33.01 8.58
C LYS A 59 0.16 32.72 10.01
N ILE A 60 0.79 31.78 10.71
CA ILE A 60 0.46 31.47 12.10
C ILE A 60 0.75 32.67 13.00
N ASP A 61 1.89 33.35 12.80
CA ASP A 61 2.26 34.53 13.59
C ASP A 61 1.26 35.68 13.40
N LYS A 62 0.81 35.93 12.16
CA LYS A 62 -0.25 36.92 11.88
C LYS A 62 -1.57 36.59 12.58
N ILE A 63 -1.99 35.32 12.55
CA ILE A 63 -3.21 34.88 13.25
C ILE A 63 -3.09 35.08 14.77
N ASN A 64 -1.91 34.84 15.34
CA ASN A 64 -1.67 35.03 16.77
C ASN A 64 -1.65 36.52 17.16
N GLU A 65 -1.14 37.41 16.31
CA GLU A 65 -1.21 38.86 16.50
C GLU A 65 -2.66 39.38 16.41
N ASP A 66 -3.45 38.90 15.46
CA ASP A 66 -4.86 39.27 15.29
C ASP A 66 -5.72 38.82 16.50
N ASN A 67 -5.47 37.61 17.02
CA ASN A 67 -6.16 37.10 18.21
C ASN A 67 -5.77 37.86 19.49
N SER A 68 -4.52 38.33 19.60
CA SER A 68 -4.05 39.12 20.76
C SER A 68 -4.68 40.51 20.82
N ASN A 69 -5.10 41.07 19.68
CA ASN A 69 -5.79 42.36 19.60
C ASN A 69 -7.30 42.27 19.91
N MET A 70 -7.91 41.08 19.87
CA MET A 70 -9.33 40.86 20.21
C MET A 70 -9.60 40.67 21.72
N GLN A 71 -8.59 40.43 22.57
CA GLN A 71 -8.76 40.18 24.01
C GLN A 71 -8.72 41.43 24.93
N LYS A 72 -8.75 42.67 24.40
CA LYS A 72 -8.63 43.90 25.22
C LYS A 72 -9.95 44.60 25.60
N LEU A 73 -11.11 43.95 25.52
CA LEU A 73 -12.38 44.54 25.97
C LEU A 73 -13.20 43.59 26.86
N SER A 74 -12.84 43.47 28.14
CA SER A 74 -13.83 43.25 29.21
C SER A 74 -13.22 43.53 30.59
N THR A 75 -13.70 44.57 31.25
CA THR A 75 -13.49 44.86 32.69
C THR A 75 -14.65 44.32 33.55
N PRO A 76 -14.48 44.23 34.89
CA PRO A 76 -15.15 43.23 35.73
C PRO A 76 -16.28 43.82 36.60
N PHE A 77 -17.24 43.00 37.01
CA PHE A 77 -18.05 43.27 38.20
C PHE A 77 -18.22 42.03 39.08
N SER A 78 -18.12 42.28 40.37
CA SER A 78 -17.93 41.36 41.49
C SER A 78 -19.22 41.07 42.25
N HIS A 79 -19.26 39.86 42.83
CA HIS A 79 -20.07 39.38 43.98
C HIS A 79 -21.60 39.30 43.77
N ILE A 80 -22.26 38.18 44.11
CA ILE A 80 -22.61 37.80 45.49
C ILE A 80 -22.97 36.29 45.58
N ARG A 81 -22.31 35.60 46.54
CA ARG A 81 -22.79 34.55 47.48
C ARG A 81 -23.30 33.18 46.96
N SER A 82 -22.44 32.16 47.15
CA SER A 82 -22.75 30.74 47.45
C SER A 82 -23.29 30.59 48.90
N PRO A 83 -23.91 29.48 49.37
CA PRO A 83 -23.67 28.09 48.92
C PRO A 83 -24.86 27.11 48.91
N LEU A 84 -24.73 25.99 48.18
CA LEU A 84 -24.99 24.61 48.65
C LEU A 84 -24.72 23.60 47.50
N LYS A 85 -23.82 22.63 47.75
CA LYS A 85 -23.62 21.35 47.03
C LYS A 85 -24.34 20.23 47.84
N PRO A 86 -24.42 18.95 47.41
CA PRO A 86 -24.04 18.31 46.13
C PRO A 86 -25.09 17.31 45.56
N LYS A 87 -25.00 16.96 44.27
CA LYS A 87 -24.70 15.60 43.75
C LYS A 87 -24.85 15.53 42.22
N GLU A 88 -23.99 14.70 41.63
CA GLU A 88 -23.73 14.48 40.22
C GLU A 88 -24.90 13.82 39.47
N GLU A 89 -25.07 14.15 38.19
CA GLU A 89 -25.10 13.18 37.08
C GLU A 89 -25.12 13.90 35.72
N LEU A 90 -24.18 13.53 34.86
CA LEU A 90 -24.01 13.99 33.49
C LEU A 90 -25.27 13.67 32.66
N THR A 91 -25.92 14.70 32.11
CA THR A 91 -26.85 14.53 30.99
C THR A 91 -26.43 15.48 29.87
N ASN A 92 -25.99 14.87 28.76
CA ASN A 92 -25.69 15.52 27.49
C ASN A 92 -26.88 16.36 27.03
N PRO A 93 -26.71 17.66 26.78
CA PRO A 93 -27.78 18.47 26.23
C PRO A 93 -27.48 18.77 24.75
N PHE A 94 -28.49 18.51 23.92
CA PHE A 94 -28.76 19.12 22.61
C PHE A 94 -28.14 18.50 21.35
N ILE A 95 -28.91 17.54 20.79
CA ILE A 95 -29.38 17.62 19.41
C ILE A 95 -30.22 18.90 19.24
N THR A 96 -30.17 19.50 18.04
CA THR A 96 -30.68 20.81 17.55
C THR A 96 -29.61 21.88 17.68
N ASP A 97 -29.06 22.42 16.61
CA ASP A 97 -29.74 23.03 15.48
C ASP A 97 -28.66 23.34 14.43
N LEU A 98 -28.93 23.15 13.14
CA LEU A 98 -28.22 23.80 12.03
C LEU A 98 -28.96 23.47 10.73
N SER A 99 -30.20 23.96 10.61
CA SER A 99 -30.77 24.26 9.31
C SER A 99 -30.34 25.67 8.89
N HIS A 100 -29.17 25.78 8.25
CA HIS A 100 -28.94 26.87 7.30
C HIS A 100 -28.35 26.29 6.02
N GLN A 101 -29.19 26.42 5.01
CA GLN A 101 -29.04 26.01 3.63
C GLN A 101 -27.96 26.86 2.96
N ASP A 102 -26.87 26.22 2.53
CA ASP A 102 -26.02 26.73 1.45
C ASP A 102 -26.02 25.69 0.32
N ASN A 103 -26.57 26.12 -0.82
CA ASN A 103 -26.78 25.32 -2.02
C ASN A 103 -25.46 25.10 -2.78
N ASN A 104 -24.56 24.30 -2.24
CA ASN A 104 -23.53 23.63 -3.05
C ASN A 104 -23.83 22.13 -3.02
N GLN A 105 -24.31 21.60 -4.15
CA GLN A 105 -24.34 20.16 -4.42
C GLN A 105 -22.90 19.64 -4.45
N VAL A 106 -22.28 19.48 -3.28
CA VAL A 106 -21.18 18.55 -3.12
C VAL A 106 -21.84 17.19 -3.08
N LEU A 107 -21.61 16.41 -4.12
CA LEU A 107 -22.00 15.01 -4.23
C LEU A 107 -21.55 14.28 -2.95
N ILE A 108 -22.44 14.13 -1.97
CA ILE A 108 -22.20 13.27 -0.81
C ILE A 108 -22.21 11.87 -1.40
N LYS A 109 -21.03 11.36 -1.80
CA LYS A 109 -20.82 9.94 -2.02
C LYS A 109 -21.23 9.28 -0.72
N GLU A 110 -22.35 8.56 -0.73
CA GLU A 110 -22.77 7.75 0.40
C GLU A 110 -21.57 6.88 0.80
N GLU A 111 -21.09 7.13 2.01
CA GLU A 111 -19.97 6.38 2.57
C GLU A 111 -20.41 4.92 2.68
N PRO A 112 -19.60 3.94 2.23
CA PRO A 112 -20.01 2.54 2.21
C PRO A 112 -20.41 2.11 3.61
N GLN A 113 -21.67 1.67 3.75
CA GLN A 113 -22.22 1.24 5.02
C GLN A 113 -21.38 0.08 5.56
N LEU A 114 -21.13 0.07 6.87
CA LEU A 114 -20.27 -0.84 7.65
C LEU A 114 -20.40 -2.35 7.35
N LYS A 115 -21.45 -2.77 6.64
CA LYS A 115 -21.72 -4.15 6.24
C LYS A 115 -20.92 -4.61 5.01
N GLU A 116 -20.33 -3.70 4.25
CA GLU A 116 -19.54 -4.01 3.04
C GLU A 116 -18.04 -4.20 3.30
N TRP A 117 -17.57 -3.95 4.52
CA TRP A 117 -16.16 -4.11 4.85
C TRP A 117 -15.88 -5.57 5.22
N LEU A 118 -14.87 -6.18 4.60
CA LEU A 118 -14.48 -7.57 4.86
C LEU A 118 -14.04 -7.75 6.33
N THR A 119 -14.68 -8.69 7.03
CA THR A 119 -14.24 -9.16 8.34
C THR A 119 -12.95 -9.96 8.21
N PHE A 120 -11.94 -9.64 9.02
CA PHE A 120 -10.63 -10.28 9.00
C PHE A 120 -10.38 -11.06 10.30
N THR A 121 -10.30 -12.38 10.18
CA THR A 121 -10.02 -13.29 11.31
C THR A 121 -8.52 -13.56 11.49
N GLY A 122 -7.73 -13.34 10.44
CA GLY A 122 -6.29 -13.66 10.39
C GLY A 122 -6.00 -15.16 10.25
N GLU A 123 -6.99 -15.98 9.88
CA GLU A 123 -6.88 -17.43 9.81
C GLU A 123 -6.72 -17.99 8.38
N CYS A 124 -7.22 -17.31 7.31
CA CYS A 124 -7.05 -17.81 5.94
C CYS A 124 -5.74 -17.34 5.29
N GLU A 125 -5.28 -18.12 4.30
CA GLU A 125 -3.95 -17.99 3.66
C GLU A 125 -3.61 -16.56 3.16
N TYR A 126 -4.61 -15.78 2.75
CA TYR A 126 -4.42 -14.47 2.10
C TYR A 126 -5.22 -13.31 2.72
N ASP A 127 -5.86 -13.53 3.87
CA ASP A 127 -6.86 -12.58 4.41
C ASP A 127 -6.31 -11.16 4.60
N HIS A 128 -5.01 -11.03 4.92
CA HIS A 128 -4.40 -9.74 5.26
C HIS A 128 -4.15 -8.90 4.01
N MET A 129 -3.81 -9.54 2.89
CA MET A 129 -3.59 -8.87 1.62
C MET A 129 -4.91 -8.40 1.01
N SER A 130 -5.96 -9.24 1.09
CA SER A 130 -7.30 -8.87 0.64
C SER A 130 -7.89 -7.72 1.44
N LEU A 131 -7.71 -7.73 2.78
CA LEU A 131 -8.11 -6.62 3.64
C LEU A 131 -7.39 -5.32 3.26
N ILE A 132 -6.06 -5.34 3.14
CA ILE A 132 -5.26 -4.15 2.77
C ILE A 132 -5.72 -3.58 1.43
N LYS A 133 -5.83 -4.42 0.39
CA LYS A 133 -6.28 -3.98 -0.94
C LYS A 133 -7.68 -3.38 -0.92
N THR A 134 -8.58 -3.96 -0.14
CA THR A 134 -9.94 -3.44 0.00
C THR A 134 -9.92 -2.07 0.66
N ILE A 135 -9.15 -1.89 1.72
CA ILE A 135 -9.03 -0.59 2.40
C ILE A 135 -8.40 0.45 1.47
N GLU A 136 -7.34 0.11 0.73
CA GLU A 136 -6.71 1.01 -0.24
C GLU A 136 -7.68 1.43 -1.36
N MET A 137 -8.44 0.46 -1.87
CA MET A 137 -9.49 0.71 -2.85
C MET A 137 -10.53 1.70 -2.27
N LEU A 138 -11.06 1.44 -1.08
CA LEU A 138 -12.04 2.32 -0.45
C LEU A 138 -11.46 3.72 -0.17
N GLN A 139 -10.21 3.81 0.26
CA GLN A 139 -9.50 5.06 0.46
C GLN A 139 -9.42 5.87 -0.84
N GLU A 140 -9.09 5.23 -1.96
CA GLU A 140 -9.01 5.87 -3.27
C GLU A 140 -10.40 6.29 -3.80
N TYR A 141 -11.40 5.41 -3.72
CA TYR A 141 -12.74 5.69 -4.26
C TYR A 141 -13.51 6.73 -3.46
N TYR A 142 -13.37 6.75 -2.14
CA TYR A 142 -14.15 7.61 -1.24
C TYR A 142 -13.33 8.71 -0.57
N ALA A 143 -12.03 8.82 -0.89
CA ALA A 143 -11.10 9.78 -0.27
C ALA A 143 -11.15 9.72 1.28
N ILE A 144 -11.21 8.51 1.83
CA ILE A 144 -11.36 8.30 3.28
C ILE A 144 -10.08 8.75 3.99
N PRO A 145 -10.17 9.65 5.00
CA PRO A 145 -9.01 10.06 5.78
C PRO A 145 -8.47 8.93 6.66
N ASP A 146 -7.14 8.94 6.87
CA ASP A 146 -6.41 7.94 7.65
C ASP A 146 -6.98 7.76 9.07
N GLU A 147 -7.48 8.83 9.69
CA GLU A 147 -8.08 8.80 11.02
C GLU A 147 -9.34 7.94 11.07
N LEU A 148 -10.16 7.95 10.01
CA LEU A 148 -11.37 7.12 9.94
C LEU A 148 -11.02 5.66 9.67
N ILE A 149 -10.08 5.39 8.76
CA ILE A 149 -9.58 4.04 8.49
C ILE A 149 -9.06 3.43 9.79
N THR A 150 -8.17 4.16 10.46
CA THR A 150 -7.54 3.69 11.69
C THR A 150 -8.55 3.63 12.83
N ALA A 151 -9.53 4.51 12.97
CA ALA A 151 -10.60 4.33 13.96
C ALA A 151 -11.41 3.04 13.72
N ARG A 152 -11.66 2.69 12.45
CA ARG A 152 -12.47 1.52 12.08
C ARG A 152 -11.74 0.20 12.12
N LEU A 153 -10.41 0.16 12.06
CA LEU A 153 -9.63 -1.09 12.08
C LEU A 153 -10.07 -2.08 13.18
N ASN A 154 -10.35 -1.60 14.40
CA ASN A 154 -10.79 -2.47 15.51
C ASN A 154 -12.12 -3.21 15.22
N SER A 155 -12.99 -2.63 14.40
CA SER A 155 -14.25 -3.26 13.99
C SER A 155 -14.09 -4.26 12.85
N LEU A 156 -12.98 -4.17 12.09
CA LEU A 156 -12.67 -5.05 10.96
C LEU A 156 -11.94 -6.32 11.41
N PHE A 157 -11.15 -6.21 12.48
CA PHE A 157 -10.41 -7.31 13.06
C PHE A 157 -11.31 -8.15 13.97
N GLU A 158 -11.26 -9.47 13.80
CA GLU A 158 -11.91 -10.45 14.67
C GLU A 158 -10.87 -11.33 15.41
N LYS A 159 -11.33 -12.01 16.48
CA LYS A 159 -10.56 -13.02 17.22
C LYS A 159 -9.14 -12.56 17.61
N SER A 160 -8.12 -13.34 17.24
CA SER A 160 -6.71 -13.11 17.57
C SER A 160 -6.15 -11.85 16.91
N ALA A 161 -6.67 -11.47 15.74
CA ALA A 161 -6.27 -10.25 15.06
C ALA A 161 -6.78 -9.00 15.76
N ASN A 162 -7.98 -9.07 16.33
CA ASN A 162 -8.57 -8.01 17.15
C ASN A 162 -7.71 -7.76 18.40
N GLN A 163 -7.35 -8.83 19.11
CA GLN A 163 -6.49 -8.77 20.31
C GLN A 163 -5.11 -8.17 19.98
N TRP A 164 -4.51 -8.57 18.87
CA TRP A 164 -3.25 -7.98 18.42
C TRP A 164 -3.42 -6.47 18.14
N CYS A 165 -4.44 -6.06 17.39
CA CYS A 165 -4.67 -4.66 17.04
C CYS A 165 -4.84 -3.77 18.28
N TYR A 166 -5.57 -4.25 19.30
CA TYR A 166 -5.66 -3.56 20.59
C TYR A 166 -4.31 -3.41 21.28
N GLY A 167 -3.51 -4.49 21.30
CA GLY A 167 -2.17 -4.47 21.88
C GLY A 167 -1.27 -3.41 21.24
N ILE A 168 -1.20 -3.36 19.90
CA ILE A 168 -0.32 -2.40 19.21
C ILE A 168 -0.79 -0.96 19.42
N ARG A 169 -2.10 -0.73 19.53
CA ARG A 169 -2.64 0.62 19.82
C ARG A 169 -2.33 1.09 21.21
N GLN A 170 -2.37 0.20 22.20
CA GLN A 170 -2.02 0.56 23.58
C GLN A 170 -0.55 0.96 23.69
N THR A 171 0.34 0.27 22.97
CA THR A 171 1.78 0.52 23.03
C THR A 171 2.24 1.70 22.17
N ASN A 172 1.59 1.95 21.04
CA ASN A 172 2.06 2.90 20.03
C ASN A 172 1.13 4.11 19.80
N GLY A 173 -0.04 4.16 20.46
CA GLY A 173 -0.97 5.29 20.36
C GLY A 173 -1.70 5.41 19.00
N LYS A 174 -2.08 6.64 18.64
CA LYS A 174 -2.71 6.93 17.34
C LYS A 174 -1.64 6.91 16.24
N ASN A 175 -1.86 6.09 15.22
CA ASN A 175 -0.93 5.90 14.11
C ASN A 175 -1.65 6.07 12.78
N THR A 176 -0.92 6.45 11.73
CA THR A 176 -1.44 6.60 10.36
C THR A 176 -1.78 5.25 9.73
N TRP A 177 -2.58 5.24 8.66
CA TRP A 177 -2.92 4.02 7.94
C TRP A 177 -1.65 3.35 7.38
N SER A 178 -0.73 4.15 6.84
CA SER A 178 0.55 3.66 6.32
C SER A 178 1.36 2.89 7.37
N TRP A 179 1.36 3.35 8.62
CA TRP A 179 2.02 2.65 9.72
C TRP A 179 1.28 1.34 10.07
N CYS A 180 -0.05 1.40 10.21
CA CYS A 180 -0.86 0.20 10.48
C CYS A 180 -0.67 -0.87 9.40
N LYS A 181 -0.69 -0.48 8.12
CA LYS A 181 -0.43 -1.37 6.98
C LYS A 181 0.93 -2.07 7.11
N LYS A 182 1.98 -1.31 7.47
CA LYS A 182 3.32 -1.88 7.67
C LYS A 182 3.33 -2.92 8.79
N GLU A 183 2.71 -2.62 9.92
CA GLU A 183 2.61 -3.57 11.04
C GLU A 183 1.81 -4.83 10.70
N MET A 184 0.73 -4.69 9.92
CA MET A 184 -0.03 -5.83 9.41
C MET A 184 0.83 -6.73 8.52
N ILE A 185 1.59 -6.14 7.59
CA ILE A 185 2.51 -6.88 6.72
C ILE A 185 3.58 -7.58 7.56
N THR A 186 4.18 -6.88 8.53
CA THR A 186 5.17 -7.48 9.44
C THR A 186 4.60 -8.67 10.21
N LYS A 187 3.35 -8.58 10.68
CA LYS A 187 2.72 -9.60 11.50
C LYS A 187 2.28 -10.83 10.70
N TRP A 188 1.65 -10.63 9.54
CA TRP A 188 0.97 -11.69 8.79
C TRP A 188 1.64 -12.07 7.47
N ALA A 189 2.51 -11.22 6.91
CA ALA A 189 3.34 -11.53 5.74
C ALA A 189 4.80 -11.78 6.14
N SER A 190 5.00 -12.49 7.26
CA SER A 190 6.33 -12.85 7.77
C SER A 190 7.09 -13.77 6.81
N ASP A 191 8.41 -13.87 6.97
CA ASP A 191 9.23 -14.76 6.12
C ASP A 191 8.81 -16.23 6.22
N ALA A 192 8.35 -16.67 7.39
CA ALA A 192 7.80 -18.01 7.58
C ALA A 192 6.50 -18.21 6.77
N TRP A 193 5.63 -17.19 6.72
CA TRP A 193 4.44 -17.24 5.87
C TRP A 193 4.82 -17.24 4.39
N ARG A 194 5.75 -16.39 3.97
CA ARG A 194 6.24 -16.35 2.58
C ARG A 194 6.78 -17.71 2.15
N TYR A 195 7.64 -18.31 2.95
CA TYR A 195 8.18 -19.64 2.72
C TYR A 195 7.07 -20.70 2.60
N LYS A 196 6.06 -20.65 3.48
CA LYS A 196 4.90 -21.56 3.41
C LYS A 196 4.14 -21.41 2.09
N ILE A 197 3.85 -20.18 1.65
CA ILE A 197 3.10 -19.93 0.42
C ILE A 197 3.93 -20.30 -0.83
N GLU A 198 5.23 -19.98 -0.83
CA GLU A 198 6.14 -20.36 -1.90
C GLU A 198 6.22 -21.88 -2.03
N ASN A 199 6.41 -22.60 -0.92
CA ASN A 199 6.42 -24.06 -0.93
C ASN A 199 5.06 -24.65 -1.35
N ALA A 200 3.95 -24.01 -0.97
CA ALA A 200 2.61 -24.44 -1.39
C ALA A 200 2.39 -24.24 -2.89
N PHE A 201 2.95 -23.19 -3.50
CA PHE A 201 2.97 -23.00 -4.96
C PHE A 201 3.90 -24.00 -5.64
N GLU A 202 5.13 -24.16 -5.13
CA GLU A 202 6.15 -24.97 -5.78
C GLU A 202 5.76 -26.46 -5.86
N ASN A 203 5.11 -26.98 -4.82
CA ASN A 203 4.64 -28.37 -4.76
C ASN A 203 3.27 -28.60 -5.41
N SER A 204 2.58 -27.54 -5.85
CA SER A 204 1.26 -27.64 -6.45
C SER A 204 1.37 -27.78 -7.96
N PHE A 205 1.41 -29.01 -8.45
CA PHE A 205 1.26 -29.33 -9.88
C PHE A 205 -0.21 -29.55 -10.21
N PHE A 206 -0.60 -29.25 -11.44
CA PHE A 206 -1.98 -29.50 -11.89
C PHE A 206 -2.15 -30.97 -12.26
N ASP A 207 -3.17 -31.60 -11.69
CA ASP A 207 -3.55 -32.98 -11.99
C ASP A 207 -4.95 -33.00 -12.63
N PRO A 208 -5.09 -33.31 -13.94
CA PRO A 208 -6.38 -33.32 -14.63
C PRO A 208 -7.44 -34.24 -14.02
N ASP A 209 -7.02 -35.30 -13.31
CA ASP A 209 -7.92 -36.29 -12.72
C ASP A 209 -8.41 -35.87 -11.32
N LYS A 210 -7.67 -34.98 -10.63
CA LYS A 210 -7.96 -34.57 -9.25
C LYS A 210 -8.42 -33.11 -9.14
N ASP A 211 -7.88 -32.24 -9.98
CA ASP A 211 -8.03 -30.80 -9.85
C ASP A 211 -9.12 -30.25 -10.77
N LYS A 212 -9.95 -29.36 -10.23
CA LYS A 212 -10.83 -28.51 -11.04
C LYS A 212 -10.00 -27.37 -11.64
N PRO A 213 -9.91 -27.21 -12.98
CA PRO A 213 -9.00 -26.27 -13.62
C PRO A 213 -9.10 -24.84 -13.07
N PHE A 214 -10.31 -24.30 -13.02
CA PHE A 214 -10.54 -22.92 -12.57
C PHE A 214 -10.14 -22.73 -11.09
N THR A 215 -10.56 -23.63 -10.20
CA THR A 215 -10.28 -23.52 -8.77
C THR A 215 -8.78 -23.60 -8.49
N TRP A 216 -8.10 -24.57 -9.11
CA TRP A 216 -6.66 -24.72 -8.95
C TRP A 216 -5.90 -23.52 -9.53
N PHE A 217 -6.28 -23.05 -10.72
CA PHE A 217 -5.67 -21.90 -11.37
C PHE A 217 -5.81 -20.63 -10.53
N SER A 218 -7.04 -20.31 -10.08
CA SER A 218 -7.31 -19.14 -9.25
C SER A 218 -6.47 -19.17 -7.97
N LYS A 219 -6.32 -20.34 -7.34
CA LYS A 219 -5.48 -20.50 -6.16
C LYS A 219 -4.01 -20.23 -6.44
N GLN A 220 -3.48 -20.64 -7.60
CA GLN A 220 -2.10 -20.32 -7.97
C GLN A 220 -1.91 -18.82 -8.30
N VAL A 221 -2.90 -18.19 -8.93
CA VAL A 221 -2.90 -16.75 -9.18
C VAL A 221 -2.85 -15.98 -7.87
N GLU A 222 -3.68 -16.35 -6.89
CA GLU A 222 -3.69 -15.73 -5.56
C GLU A 222 -2.34 -15.86 -4.85
N ARG A 223 -1.73 -17.05 -4.86
CA ARG A 223 -0.38 -17.30 -4.29
C ARG A 223 0.67 -16.40 -4.90
N LEU A 224 0.73 -16.34 -6.23
CA LEU A 224 1.74 -15.55 -6.94
C LEU A 224 1.52 -14.05 -6.76
N ASN A 225 0.27 -13.58 -6.76
CA ASN A 225 -0.05 -12.18 -6.49
C ASN A 225 0.28 -11.77 -5.04
N ALA A 226 0.19 -12.72 -4.10
CA ALA A 226 0.53 -12.48 -2.71
C ALA A 226 2.06 -12.43 -2.49
N LEU A 227 2.81 -13.33 -3.14
CA LEU A 227 4.28 -13.36 -3.08
C LEU A 227 4.93 -12.23 -3.88
N TYR A 228 4.39 -11.92 -5.05
CA TYR A 228 4.96 -10.97 -6.01
C TYR A 228 3.91 -10.01 -6.56
N PRO A 229 3.44 -9.03 -5.76
CA PRO A 229 2.38 -8.10 -6.16
C PRO A 229 2.71 -7.28 -7.42
N GLN A 230 4.00 -7.07 -7.69
CA GLN A 230 4.48 -6.29 -8.84
C GLN A 230 4.74 -7.15 -10.09
N MET A 231 4.45 -8.45 -10.03
CA MET A 231 4.63 -9.35 -11.17
C MET A 231 3.57 -9.10 -12.23
N SER A 232 3.98 -9.05 -13.51
CA SER A 232 3.03 -8.92 -14.61
C SER A 232 2.14 -10.15 -14.74
N GLN A 233 0.87 -9.94 -15.14
CA GLN A 233 -0.08 -11.04 -15.35
C GLN A 233 0.44 -12.10 -16.33
N LYS A 234 1.13 -11.68 -17.39
CA LYS A 234 1.80 -12.59 -18.33
C LYS A 234 2.79 -13.51 -17.62
N MET A 235 3.61 -12.98 -16.71
CA MET A 235 4.60 -13.77 -15.98
C MET A 235 3.92 -14.69 -14.95
N VAL A 236 2.86 -14.23 -14.28
CA VAL A 236 2.02 -15.06 -13.40
C VAL A 236 1.50 -16.28 -14.18
N TYR A 237 0.86 -16.05 -15.33
CA TYR A 237 0.30 -17.13 -16.15
C TYR A 237 1.39 -18.08 -16.67
N MET A 238 2.55 -17.56 -17.07
CA MET A 238 3.67 -18.41 -17.50
C MET A 238 4.21 -19.29 -16.36
N LYS A 239 4.29 -18.77 -15.12
CA LYS A 239 4.69 -19.56 -13.96
C LYS A 239 3.68 -20.67 -13.64
N ILE A 240 2.38 -20.36 -13.73
CA ILE A 240 1.31 -21.36 -13.52
C ILE A 240 1.34 -22.41 -14.63
N LEU A 241 1.54 -22.01 -15.88
CA LEU A 241 1.58 -22.93 -17.01
C LEU A 241 2.68 -23.98 -16.87
N LYS A 242 3.86 -23.60 -16.34
CA LYS A 242 4.95 -24.53 -16.02
C LYS A 242 4.57 -25.58 -14.98
N LYS A 243 3.57 -25.30 -14.14
CA LYS A 243 3.03 -26.24 -13.14
C LYS A 243 1.99 -27.19 -13.73
N CYS A 244 1.52 -26.96 -14.96
CA CYS A 244 0.66 -27.90 -15.69
C CYS A 244 1.43 -29.06 -16.31
N GLY A 245 2.68 -28.81 -16.73
CA GLY A 245 3.56 -29.83 -17.31
C GLY A 245 3.09 -30.45 -18.64
N GLY A 246 3.97 -31.24 -19.25
CA GLY A 246 3.66 -32.17 -20.33
C GLY A 246 3.01 -31.55 -21.59
N GLU A 247 2.01 -32.26 -22.11
CA GLU A 247 1.30 -31.91 -23.36
C GLU A 247 0.47 -30.62 -23.24
N LEU A 248 -0.05 -30.32 -22.04
CA LEU A 248 -0.91 -29.15 -21.82
C LEU A 248 -0.12 -27.83 -21.90
N GLU A 249 1.09 -27.78 -21.33
CA GLU A 249 1.99 -26.63 -21.49
C GLU A 249 2.34 -26.41 -22.98
N ASN A 250 2.65 -27.49 -23.71
CA ASN A 250 3.02 -27.42 -25.12
C ASN A 250 1.83 -27.01 -26.02
N ALA A 251 0.63 -27.53 -25.74
CA ALA A 251 -0.60 -27.21 -26.47
C ALA A 251 -1.03 -25.76 -26.27
N LEU A 252 -0.85 -25.21 -25.06
CA LEU A 252 -1.18 -23.81 -24.80
C LEU A 252 -0.11 -22.86 -25.35
N ARG A 253 1.18 -23.19 -25.20
CA ARG A 253 2.27 -22.36 -25.74
C ARG A 253 2.21 -22.28 -27.27
N SER A 254 1.88 -23.35 -27.97
CA SER A 254 1.74 -23.37 -29.43
C SER A 254 0.56 -22.53 -29.96
N ARG A 255 -0.50 -22.34 -29.16
CA ARG A 255 -1.68 -21.52 -29.52
C ARG A 255 -1.53 -20.04 -29.17
N CYS A 256 -0.64 -19.70 -28.25
CA CYS A 256 -0.38 -18.32 -27.81
C CYS A 256 0.74 -17.61 -28.58
N ILE A 257 1.34 -18.24 -29.59
CA ILE A 257 2.23 -17.56 -30.53
C ILE A 257 1.33 -16.79 -31.51
N GLU A 258 1.26 -15.47 -31.37
CA GLU A 258 0.62 -14.63 -32.37
C GLU A 258 1.25 -14.89 -33.75
N PRO A 259 0.45 -14.97 -34.83
CA PRO A 259 1.01 -15.07 -36.17
C PRO A 259 1.91 -13.85 -36.42
N CYS A 260 3.14 -14.14 -36.84
CA CYS A 260 4.12 -13.14 -37.24
C CYS A 260 3.47 -12.14 -38.20
N SER A 261 3.33 -10.88 -37.79
CA SER A 261 2.95 -9.79 -38.68
C SER A 261 4.06 -9.64 -39.73
N THR A 262 3.77 -10.12 -40.94
CA THR A 262 4.50 -9.83 -42.18
C THR A 262 4.51 -8.36 -42.52
#